data_AF-A0A367ILL3-F1
#
_entry.id   AF-A0A367ILL3-F1
#
_cell.length_a   1.000
_cell.length_b   1.000
_cell.length_c   1.000
_cell.angle_alpha   90.00
_cell.angle_beta   90.00
_cell.angle_gamma   90.00
#
_symmetry.space_group_name_H-M   'P 1'
#
loop_
_entity.id
_entity.type
_entity.pdbx_description
1 polymer ?
#
loop_
_entity_poly.entity_id
_entity_poly.type
_entity_poly.pdbx_seq_one_letter_code
_entity_poly.pdbx_strand_id
1 'polypeptide(L)'
;MKAFLEQQQYNDGRMDFMTEQVYIHSKLMIVDDKTVICGSGNRDSEIAVVIEDKDLVDSRMNNKPYKAAKYALTLRMQLFKEHLGLLNCSPYMVKKGKYKEDAIFEDLKEYQNMKREDIVVMDPLNDEFYYDIWNRTAENNTLIYRDVFRCVPDDTVHSIEQHRQFVPDPTRTLPGHIAEPWNNTNEQVQSKLNHIRGHLVEFPTEYMKHVNMTASVMQEAVPPIVFT
;
A
#
# COMPACT_ATOMS: atom_id res chain seq x y z
N MET A 1 -2.94 -9.97 30.30
CA MET A 1 -4.15 -10.16 31.14
C MET A 1 -4.88 -8.84 31.39
N LYS A 2 -4.20 -7.73 31.72
CA LYS A 2 -4.84 -6.42 31.96
C LYS A 2 -5.45 -5.75 30.70
N ALA A 3 -4.71 -5.67 29.59
CA ALA A 3 -5.24 -5.19 28.30
C ALA A 3 -6.52 -5.93 27.85
N PHE A 4 -6.52 -7.26 27.97
CA PHE A 4 -7.67 -8.10 27.63
C PHE A 4 -8.91 -7.80 28.48
N LEU A 5 -8.73 -7.46 29.77
CA LEU A 5 -9.82 -7.09 30.66
C LEU A 5 -10.33 -5.66 30.37
N GLU A 6 -9.47 -4.73 29.97
CA GLU A 6 -9.86 -3.39 29.53
C GLU A 6 -10.62 -3.41 28.19
N GLN A 7 -10.32 -4.38 27.31
CA GLN A 7 -11.06 -4.58 26.06
C GLN A 7 -12.52 -4.99 26.28
N GLN A 8 -12.82 -5.76 27.34
CA GLN A 8 -14.19 -6.14 27.69
C GLN A 8 -15.07 -4.95 28.12
N GLN A 9 -14.49 -3.75 28.30
CA GLN A 9 -15.23 -2.55 28.63
C GLN A 9 -15.97 -1.94 27.41
N TYR A 10 -15.57 -2.29 26.19
CA TYR A 10 -16.11 -1.71 24.96
C TYR A 10 -16.94 -2.75 24.18
N ASN A 11 -18.26 -2.70 24.32
CA ASN A 11 -19.20 -3.66 23.69
C ASN A 11 -19.62 -3.28 22.25
N ASP A 12 -18.97 -2.30 21.62
CA ASP A 12 -19.36 -1.79 20.29
C ASP A 12 -18.50 -2.33 19.15
N GLY A 13 -17.67 -3.35 19.40
CA GLY A 13 -16.83 -4.01 18.38
C GLY A 13 -15.64 -3.19 17.91
N ARG A 14 -15.36 -2.01 18.49
CA ARG A 14 -14.18 -1.21 18.08
C ARG A 14 -12.86 -1.95 18.31
N MET A 15 -12.83 -2.90 19.23
CA MET A 15 -11.64 -3.71 19.52
C MET A 15 -11.40 -4.82 18.49
N ASP A 16 -12.32 -5.03 17.54
CA ASP A 16 -12.19 -6.08 16.52
C ASP A 16 -11.30 -5.63 15.34
N PHE A 17 -11.02 -4.32 15.22
CA PHE A 17 -10.14 -3.81 14.17
C PHE A 17 -8.68 -4.04 14.51
N MET A 18 -7.98 -4.69 13.58
CA MET A 18 -6.53 -4.90 13.65
C MET A 18 -5.85 -4.48 12.34
N THR A 19 -4.57 -4.15 12.44
CA THR A 19 -3.67 -3.88 11.31
C THR A 19 -2.43 -4.76 11.40
N GLU A 20 -1.90 -5.14 10.24
CA GLU A 20 -0.62 -5.84 10.10
C GLU A 20 -0.02 -5.50 8.73
N GLN A 21 1.31 -5.53 8.61
CA GLN A 21 1.99 -5.29 7.35
C GLN A 21 1.79 -6.48 6.40
N VAL A 22 1.44 -6.19 5.14
CA VAL A 22 1.56 -7.18 4.06
C VAL A 22 3.03 -7.31 3.67
N TYR A 23 3.63 -8.45 3.99
CA TYR A 23 5.05 -8.69 3.73
C TYR A 23 5.32 -8.85 2.22
N ILE A 24 6.04 -7.89 1.63
CA ILE A 24 6.42 -7.91 0.22
C ILE A 24 7.60 -8.86 0.04
N HIS A 25 7.30 -10.11 -0.32
CA HIS A 25 8.33 -11.12 -0.63
C HIS A 25 8.65 -11.23 -2.12
N SER A 26 7.96 -10.48 -2.97
CA SER A 26 8.11 -10.52 -4.43
C SER A 26 9.48 -10.00 -4.88
N LYS A 27 10.10 -10.69 -5.84
CA LYS A 27 11.26 -10.21 -6.60
C LYS A 27 10.80 -10.08 -8.05
N LEU A 28 10.18 -8.94 -8.35
CA LEU A 28 9.52 -8.67 -9.62
C LEU A 28 9.96 -7.30 -10.13
N MET A 29 10.31 -7.24 -11.41
CA MET A 29 10.55 -6.01 -12.14
C MET A 29 9.75 -6.04 -13.43
N ILE A 30 9.06 -4.95 -13.73
CA ILE A 30 8.33 -4.75 -14.99
C ILE A 30 8.91 -3.49 -15.63
N VAL A 31 9.34 -3.60 -16.88
CA VAL A 31 9.99 -2.50 -17.61
C VAL A 31 9.16 -2.19 -18.86
N ASP A 32 8.77 -0.91 -18.99
CA ASP A 32 8.09 -0.32 -20.15
C ASP A 32 6.83 -1.07 -20.64
N ASP A 33 6.15 -1.81 -19.76
CA ASP A 33 5.09 -2.76 -20.10
C ASP A 33 5.50 -3.71 -21.25
N LYS A 34 6.78 -4.12 -21.30
CA LYS A 34 7.35 -5.01 -22.32
C LYS A 34 8.07 -6.21 -21.75
N THR A 35 8.90 -5.99 -20.76
CA THR A 35 9.77 -7.01 -20.19
C THR A 35 9.43 -7.21 -18.73
N VAL A 36 9.27 -8.47 -18.32
CA VAL A 36 9.08 -8.85 -16.92
C VAL A 36 10.26 -9.70 -16.47
N ILE A 37 10.83 -9.37 -15.32
CA ILE A 37 11.85 -10.18 -14.66
C ILE A 37 11.28 -10.63 -13.33
N CYS A 38 11.23 -11.94 -13.10
CA CYS A 38 10.79 -12.50 -11.82
C CYS A 38 11.66 -13.68 -11.39
N GLY A 39 11.79 -13.88 -10.08
CA GLY A 39 12.67 -14.93 -9.56
C GLY A 39 12.62 -15.07 -8.04
N SER A 40 13.53 -15.87 -7.50
CA SER A 40 13.63 -16.17 -6.06
C SER A 40 14.56 -15.21 -5.27
N GLY A 41 15.35 -14.41 -5.98
CA GLY A 41 16.52 -13.65 -5.50
C GLY A 41 16.59 -13.21 -4.03
N ASN A 42 17.38 -13.91 -3.21
CA ASN A 42 18.26 -13.32 -2.19
C ASN A 42 19.41 -14.28 -1.75
N ARG A 43 20.62 -14.01 -2.30
CA ARG A 43 21.97 -14.56 -1.97
C ARG A 43 22.29 -16.04 -2.17
N ASP A 44 21.33 -16.97 -2.27
CA ASP A 44 21.62 -18.39 -2.48
C ASP A 44 21.74 -18.75 -3.98
N SER A 45 21.66 -20.03 -4.36
CA SER A 45 21.49 -20.42 -5.76
C SER A 45 20.14 -19.93 -6.26
N GLU A 46 20.14 -18.77 -6.93
CA GLU A 46 18.92 -18.12 -7.39
C GLU A 46 18.55 -18.48 -8.84
N ILE A 47 17.25 -18.46 -9.11
CA ILE A 47 16.73 -18.53 -10.47
C ILE A 47 15.90 -17.27 -10.76
N ALA A 48 16.12 -16.70 -11.93
CA ALA A 48 15.32 -15.62 -12.48
C ALA A 48 14.94 -15.95 -13.93
N VAL A 49 13.73 -15.58 -14.30
CA VAL A 49 13.20 -15.70 -15.65
C VAL A 49 12.96 -14.30 -16.19
N VAL A 50 13.42 -14.07 -17.42
CA VAL A 50 13.08 -12.89 -18.22
C VAL A 50 11.99 -13.29 -19.19
N ILE A 51 10.86 -12.59 -19.13
CA ILE A 51 9.68 -12.84 -19.97
C ILE A 51 9.54 -11.65 -20.92
N GLU A 52 9.68 -11.93 -22.21
CA GLU A 52 9.46 -11.00 -23.31
C GLU A 52 8.36 -11.54 -24.21
N ASP A 53 7.18 -10.95 -24.12
CA ASP A 53 6.04 -11.34 -24.94
C ASP A 53 6.14 -10.68 -26.33
N LYS A 54 5.79 -11.44 -27.37
CA LYS A 54 5.76 -10.95 -28.76
C LYS A 54 4.39 -10.40 -29.13
N ASP A 55 3.34 -10.76 -28.38
CA ASP A 55 1.99 -10.29 -28.63
C ASP A 55 1.86 -8.86 -28.10
N LEU A 56 1.80 -7.91 -29.03
CA LEU A 56 1.65 -6.49 -28.72
C LEU A 56 0.19 -6.07 -28.73
N VAL A 57 -0.22 -5.32 -27.72
CA VAL A 57 -1.55 -4.75 -27.56
C VAL A 57 -1.48 -3.22 -27.50
N ASP A 58 -2.56 -2.57 -27.87
CA ASP A 58 -2.70 -1.12 -27.77
C ASP A 58 -2.77 -0.67 -26.31
N SER A 59 -1.95 0.32 -25.98
CA SER A 59 -1.80 0.91 -24.66
C SER A 59 -1.52 2.41 -24.75
N ARG A 60 -1.30 3.04 -23.60
CA ARG A 60 -0.87 4.42 -23.48
C ARG A 60 0.34 4.54 -22.55
N MET A 61 1.21 5.46 -22.90
CA MET A 61 2.40 5.79 -22.12
C MET A 61 2.59 7.31 -22.16
N ASN A 62 2.34 7.98 -21.03
CA ASN A 62 2.32 9.43 -20.92
C ASN A 62 1.41 10.09 -21.99
N ASN A 63 0.14 9.68 -22.01
CA ASN A 63 -0.93 10.10 -22.91
C ASN A 63 -0.68 9.86 -24.41
N LYS A 64 0.40 9.17 -24.79
CA LYS A 64 0.69 8.82 -26.18
C LYS A 64 0.31 7.37 -26.46
N PRO A 65 -0.23 7.06 -27.66
CA PRO A 65 -0.43 5.68 -28.08
C PRO A 65 0.87 4.88 -27.98
N TYR A 66 0.80 3.70 -27.38
CA TYR A 66 1.95 2.85 -27.12
C TYR A 66 1.61 1.38 -27.39
N LYS A 67 2.57 0.61 -27.90
CA LYS A 67 2.43 -0.84 -28.08
C LYS A 67 3.12 -1.55 -26.93
N ALA A 68 2.32 -2.15 -26.05
CA ALA A 68 2.79 -2.87 -24.88
C ALA A 68 2.74 -4.39 -25.11
N ALA A 69 3.59 -5.14 -24.44
CA ALA A 69 3.51 -6.60 -24.37
C ALA A 69 2.26 -7.00 -23.56
N LYS A 70 1.45 -7.90 -24.12
CA LYS A 70 0.20 -8.34 -23.49
C LYS A 70 0.42 -8.87 -22.07
N TYR A 71 1.40 -9.74 -21.88
CA TYR A 71 1.73 -10.28 -20.56
C TYR A 71 2.14 -9.21 -19.55
N ALA A 72 3.12 -8.37 -19.89
CA ALA A 72 3.66 -7.36 -18.99
C ALA A 72 2.61 -6.32 -18.58
N LEU A 73 1.85 -5.82 -19.55
CA LEU A 73 0.75 -4.88 -19.32
C LEU A 73 -0.30 -5.48 -18.39
N THR A 74 -0.77 -6.70 -18.69
CA THR A 74 -1.83 -7.35 -17.91
C THR A 74 -1.38 -7.56 -16.47
N LEU A 75 -0.13 -8.03 -16.27
CA LEU A 75 0.45 -8.24 -14.94
C LEU A 75 0.53 -6.92 -14.16
N ARG A 76 1.10 -5.86 -14.75
CA ARG A 76 1.20 -4.55 -14.10
C ARG A 76 -0.18 -4.01 -13.72
N MET A 77 -1.14 -4.04 -14.65
CA MET A 77 -2.50 -3.56 -14.40
C MET A 77 -3.17 -4.34 -13.27
N GLN A 78 -2.99 -5.66 -13.22
CA GLN A 78 -3.53 -6.49 -12.14
C GLN A 78 -2.94 -6.10 -10.78
N LEU A 79 -1.63 -5.91 -10.69
CA LEU A 79 -0.94 -5.48 -9.47
C LEU A 79 -1.38 -4.07 -9.05
N PHE A 80 -1.48 -3.14 -9.99
CA PHE A 80 -1.95 -1.78 -9.69
C PHE A 80 -3.39 -1.81 -9.17
N LYS A 81 -4.27 -2.59 -9.80
CA LYS A 81 -5.64 -2.77 -9.31
C LYS A 81 -5.68 -3.39 -7.93
N GLU A 82 -4.80 -4.35 -7.61
CA GLU A 82 -4.72 -4.94 -6.28
C GLU A 82 -4.35 -3.89 -5.24
N HIS A 83 -3.24 -3.20 -5.48
CA HIS A 83 -2.69 -2.21 -4.57
C HIS A 83 -3.60 -0.98 -4.38
N LEU A 84 -4.40 -0.62 -5.38
CA LEU A 84 -5.39 0.45 -5.32
C LEU A 84 -6.77 -0.01 -4.80
N GLY A 85 -6.98 -1.32 -4.58
CA GLY A 85 -8.27 -1.85 -4.13
C GLY A 85 -9.36 -1.84 -5.20
N LEU A 86 -8.97 -1.94 -6.47
CA LEU A 86 -9.83 -2.02 -7.65
C LEU A 86 -10.13 -3.47 -8.08
N LEU A 87 -9.42 -4.47 -7.50
CA LEU A 87 -9.80 -5.87 -7.67
C LEU A 87 -11.09 -6.14 -6.88
N ASN A 88 -12.19 -6.38 -7.59
CA ASN A 88 -13.51 -6.66 -7.02
C ASN A 88 -14.10 -5.47 -6.22
N CYS A 89 -14.57 -4.44 -6.93
CA CYS A 89 -15.61 -3.59 -6.38
C CYS A 89 -16.82 -4.47 -6.01
N SER A 90 -16.99 -4.76 -4.72
CA SER A 90 -18.27 -5.26 -4.21
C SER A 90 -19.37 -4.29 -4.68
N PRO A 91 -20.53 -4.76 -5.17
CA PRO A 91 -21.65 -3.90 -5.58
C PRO A 91 -22.08 -2.88 -4.51
N TYR A 92 -21.69 -3.09 -3.26
CA TYR A 92 -21.95 -2.20 -2.12
C TYR A 92 -21.11 -0.92 -2.08
N MET A 93 -19.99 -0.83 -2.79
CA MET A 93 -19.14 0.37 -2.80
C MET A 93 -19.50 1.39 -3.90
N VAL A 94 -20.54 1.10 -4.70
CA VAL A 94 -20.99 1.93 -5.83
C VAL A 94 -21.82 3.15 -5.38
N LYS A 95 -22.09 3.33 -4.08
CA LYS A 95 -22.87 4.48 -3.61
C LYS A 95 -22.01 5.53 -2.89
N LYS A 96 -21.84 6.65 -3.61
CA LYS A 96 -21.37 7.99 -3.18
C LYS A 96 -19.86 8.16 -2.96
N GLY A 97 -19.15 8.42 -4.04
CA GLY A 97 -17.89 9.19 -4.03
C GLY A 97 -17.96 10.27 -5.10
N LYS A 98 -17.93 11.55 -4.70
CA LYS A 98 -17.91 12.72 -5.58
C LYS A 98 -16.54 12.88 -6.24
N TYR A 99 -16.17 12.00 -7.16
CA TYR A 99 -15.17 12.38 -8.15
C TYR A 99 -15.88 13.29 -9.17
N LYS A 100 -15.17 14.27 -9.75
CA LYS A 100 -15.69 15.05 -10.89
C LYS A 100 -15.70 14.13 -12.11
N GLU A 101 -16.66 13.22 -12.16
CA GLU A 101 -16.70 12.05 -13.05
C GLU A 101 -17.13 12.38 -14.49
N ASP A 102 -17.65 13.58 -14.75
CA ASP A 102 -18.34 13.85 -16.02
C ASP A 102 -17.44 14.43 -17.14
N ALA A 103 -16.22 14.90 -16.82
CA ALA A 103 -15.41 15.64 -17.81
C ALA A 103 -14.33 14.81 -18.53
N ILE A 104 -13.98 13.61 -18.04
CA ILE A 104 -12.93 12.77 -18.66
C ILE A 104 -13.51 11.80 -19.68
N PHE A 105 -14.80 11.48 -19.59
CA PHE A 105 -15.42 10.36 -20.32
C PHE A 105 -16.21 10.74 -21.58
N GLU A 106 -16.38 12.03 -21.88
CA GLU A 106 -17.13 12.45 -23.09
C GLU A 106 -16.37 12.17 -24.41
N ASP A 107 -15.04 12.05 -24.38
CA ASP A 107 -14.22 11.83 -25.58
C ASP A 107 -13.84 10.36 -25.87
N LEU A 108 -14.33 9.38 -25.09
CA LEU A 108 -13.81 8.00 -25.09
C LEU A 108 -14.69 6.97 -25.83
N LYS A 109 -15.04 7.21 -27.10
CA LYS A 109 -15.65 6.16 -27.96
C LYS A 109 -14.74 4.92 -28.13
N GLU A 110 -13.43 5.09 -27.93
CA GLU A 110 -12.41 4.05 -28.11
C GLU A 110 -12.36 3.01 -26.95
N TYR A 111 -12.99 3.32 -25.80
CA TYR A 111 -12.92 2.51 -24.58
C TYR A 111 -14.24 1.80 -24.22
N GLN A 112 -15.21 1.77 -25.14
CA GLN A 112 -16.57 1.25 -24.87
C GLN A 112 -16.62 -0.19 -24.34
N ASN A 113 -15.57 -0.99 -24.59
CA ASN A 113 -15.48 -2.38 -24.15
C ASN A 113 -14.49 -2.63 -23.00
N MET A 114 -13.85 -1.59 -22.46
CA MET A 114 -12.84 -1.71 -21.41
C MET A 114 -13.48 -1.46 -20.03
N LYS A 115 -13.05 -2.21 -19.01
CA LYS A 115 -13.56 -1.99 -17.64
C LYS A 115 -13.04 -0.65 -17.11
N ARG A 116 -13.84 0.02 -16.28
CA ARG A 116 -13.47 1.32 -15.70
C ARG A 116 -12.14 1.24 -14.94
N GLU A 117 -11.93 0.15 -14.21
CA GLU A 117 -10.71 -0.10 -13.44
C GLU A 117 -9.49 -0.23 -14.34
N ASP A 118 -9.64 -0.82 -15.53
CA ASP A 118 -8.57 -0.96 -16.51
C ASP A 118 -8.18 0.40 -17.10
N ILE A 119 -9.16 1.28 -17.36
CA ILE A 119 -8.91 2.64 -17.85
C ILE A 119 -8.08 3.44 -16.83
N VAL A 120 -8.44 3.34 -15.54
CA VAL A 120 -7.76 4.06 -14.46
C VAL A 120 -6.27 3.69 -14.38
N VAL A 121 -5.94 2.41 -14.52
CA VAL A 121 -4.55 1.93 -14.39
C VAL A 121 -3.82 1.78 -15.72
N MET A 122 -4.41 2.23 -16.83
CA MET A 122 -3.91 1.96 -18.18
C MET A 122 -2.54 2.59 -18.44
N ASP A 123 -2.40 3.88 -18.11
CA ASP A 123 -1.20 4.67 -18.38
C ASP A 123 -0.40 4.90 -17.09
N PRO A 124 0.72 4.18 -16.88
CA PRO A 124 1.48 4.28 -15.64
C PRO A 124 2.29 5.59 -15.52
N LEU A 125 2.41 6.38 -16.59
CA LEU A 125 3.18 7.63 -16.60
C LEU A 125 2.30 8.88 -16.73
N ASN A 126 0.98 8.72 -16.67
CA ASN A 126 0.08 9.85 -16.65
C ASN A 126 0.18 10.58 -15.28
N ASP A 127 0.36 11.91 -15.32
CA ASP A 127 0.51 12.72 -14.10
C ASP A 127 -0.70 12.64 -13.17
N GLU A 128 -1.92 12.66 -13.72
CA GLU A 128 -3.15 12.51 -12.92
C GLU A 128 -3.19 11.14 -12.23
N PHE A 129 -2.81 10.07 -12.94
CA PHE A 129 -2.67 8.75 -12.33
C PHE A 129 -1.63 8.74 -11.21
N TYR A 130 -0.43 9.31 -11.45
CA TYR A 130 0.65 9.30 -10.46
C TYR A 130 0.33 10.15 -9.22
N TYR A 131 -0.07 11.41 -9.40
CA TYR A 131 -0.28 12.34 -8.29
C TYR A 131 -1.65 12.14 -7.62
N ASP A 132 -2.72 12.08 -8.40
CA ASP A 132 -4.08 12.14 -7.87
C ASP A 132 -4.68 10.78 -7.50
N ILE A 133 -4.10 9.70 -8.01
CA ILE A 133 -4.54 8.33 -7.71
C ILE A 133 -3.49 7.61 -6.87
N TRP A 134 -2.30 7.36 -7.42
CA TRP A 134 -1.28 6.54 -6.75
C TRP A 134 -0.78 7.17 -5.45
N ASN A 135 -0.20 8.38 -5.53
CA ASN A 135 0.36 9.06 -4.36
C ASN A 135 -0.74 9.47 -3.37
N ARG A 136 -1.84 10.04 -3.85
CA ARG A 136 -2.96 10.44 -2.98
C ARG A 136 -3.55 9.25 -2.21
N THR A 137 -3.68 8.07 -2.83
CA THR A 137 -4.13 6.87 -2.12
C THR A 137 -3.12 6.44 -1.05
N ALA A 138 -1.83 6.42 -1.37
CA ALA A 138 -0.77 6.08 -0.42
C ALA A 138 -0.74 7.04 0.78
N GLU A 139 -0.78 8.35 0.53
CA GLU A 139 -0.81 9.41 1.55
C GLU A 139 -2.03 9.24 2.47
N ASN A 140 -3.23 9.15 1.90
CA ASN A 140 -4.47 9.01 2.67
C ASN A 140 -4.47 7.75 3.55
N ASN A 141 -4.07 6.61 2.99
CA ASN A 141 -3.98 5.37 3.75
C ASN A 141 -2.96 5.50 4.90
N THR A 142 -1.79 6.08 4.63
CA THR A 142 -0.74 6.31 5.64
C THR A 142 -1.25 7.16 6.80
N LEU A 143 -1.94 8.27 6.50
CA LEU A 143 -2.52 9.15 7.52
C LEU A 143 -3.59 8.44 8.36
N ILE A 144 -4.44 7.62 7.75
CA ILE A 144 -5.47 6.87 8.47
C ILE A 144 -4.84 5.79 9.35
N TYR A 145 -3.88 5.01 8.84
CA TYR A 145 -3.19 3.99 9.61
C TYR A 145 -2.44 4.59 10.80
N ARG A 146 -1.75 5.72 10.59
CA ARG A 146 -1.08 6.49 11.65
C ARG A 146 -2.06 6.93 12.73
N ASP A 147 -3.18 7.54 12.34
CA ASP A 147 -4.18 8.08 13.29
C ASP A 147 -4.88 6.98 14.09
N VAL A 148 -5.30 5.89 13.44
CA VAL A 148 -6.10 4.84 14.08
C VAL A 148 -5.24 3.87 14.90
N PHE A 149 -4.11 3.43 14.33
CA PHE A 149 -3.33 2.32 14.90
C PHE A 149 -1.98 2.73 15.47
N ARG A 150 -1.45 3.92 15.12
CA ARG A 150 -0.07 4.33 15.44
C ARG A 150 0.96 3.24 15.13
N CYS A 151 0.81 2.63 13.95
CA CYS A 151 1.74 1.63 13.48
C CYS A 151 3.09 2.27 13.11
N VAL A 152 4.14 1.48 13.24
CA VAL A 152 5.51 1.82 12.85
C VAL A 152 5.95 0.91 11.70
N PRO A 153 6.88 1.32 10.83
CA PRO A 153 7.63 2.58 10.82
C PRO A 153 6.79 3.82 10.44
N ASP A 154 7.17 5.02 10.90
CA ASP A 154 6.45 6.27 10.64
C ASP A 154 7.34 7.53 10.66
N ASP A 155 7.16 8.45 9.70
CA ASP A 155 7.99 9.66 9.56
C ASP A 155 7.81 10.71 10.66
N THR A 156 6.83 10.57 11.55
CA THR A 156 6.72 11.44 12.74
C THR A 156 7.61 11.01 13.90
N VAL A 157 8.29 9.86 13.77
CA VAL A 157 9.10 9.23 14.82
C VAL A 157 10.56 9.18 14.41
N HIS A 158 11.38 10.09 14.95
CA HIS A 158 12.79 10.24 14.58
C HIS A 158 13.78 9.66 15.62
N SER A 159 13.36 9.43 16.87
CA SER A 159 14.21 8.92 17.96
C SER A 159 13.59 7.72 18.70
N ILE A 160 14.42 7.02 19.51
CA ILE A 160 13.96 5.89 20.34
C ILE A 160 12.93 6.35 21.38
N GLU A 161 13.12 7.52 21.97
CA GLU A 161 12.20 8.10 22.95
C GLU A 161 10.85 8.41 22.31
N GLN A 162 10.86 9.00 21.11
CA GLN A 162 9.64 9.25 20.34
C GLN A 162 8.94 7.94 19.97
N HIS A 163 9.68 6.91 19.58
CA HIS A 163 9.13 5.59 19.28
C HIS A 163 8.39 5.00 20.48
N ARG A 164 8.99 5.06 21.68
CA ARG A 164 8.36 4.57 22.92
C ARG A 164 7.10 5.34 23.30
N GLN A 165 7.01 6.62 22.95
CA GLN A 165 5.83 7.45 23.22
C GLN A 165 4.73 7.25 22.17
N PHE A 166 5.12 6.96 20.93
CA PHE A 166 4.21 6.81 19.80
C PHE A 166 3.51 5.45 19.81
N VAL A 167 4.25 4.36 20.02
CA VAL A 167 3.69 3.00 20.01
C VAL A 167 2.78 2.81 21.24
N PRO A 168 1.56 2.24 21.08
CA PRO A 168 0.66 1.99 22.19
C PRO A 168 1.28 1.09 23.26
N ASP A 169 1.02 1.40 24.53
CA ASP A 169 1.48 0.59 25.66
C ASP A 169 0.88 -0.83 25.57
N PRO A 170 1.71 -1.89 25.40
CA PRO A 170 1.23 -3.27 25.27
C PRO A 170 0.45 -3.79 26.48
N THR A 171 0.58 -3.14 27.64
CA THR A 171 -0.17 -3.49 28.84
C THR A 171 -1.62 -3.01 28.81
N ARG A 172 -1.93 -2.04 27.95
CA ARG A 172 -3.24 -1.39 27.78
C ARG A 172 -3.90 -1.78 26.46
N THR A 173 -3.14 -1.79 25.38
CA THR A 173 -3.62 -2.04 24.02
C THR A 173 -2.82 -3.19 23.40
N LEU A 174 -3.51 -4.18 22.83
CA LEU A 174 -2.85 -5.27 22.12
C LEU A 174 -2.17 -4.73 20.83
N PRO A 175 -1.00 -5.27 20.42
CA PRO A 175 -0.36 -4.89 19.18
C PRO A 175 -1.31 -4.99 17.98
N GLY A 176 -1.17 -4.04 17.04
CA GLY A 176 -1.99 -3.97 15.83
C GLY A 176 -3.44 -3.52 16.05
N HIS A 177 -3.92 -3.37 17.28
CA HIS A 177 -5.27 -2.84 17.53
C HIS A 177 -5.28 -1.31 17.52
N ILE A 178 -6.48 -0.71 17.57
CA ILE A 178 -6.64 0.74 17.71
C ILE A 178 -5.79 1.26 18.87
N ALA A 179 -4.96 2.27 18.59
CA ALA A 179 -3.99 2.78 19.55
C ALA A 179 -4.65 3.35 20.81
N GLU A 180 -5.70 4.14 20.63
CA GLU A 180 -6.40 4.87 21.68
C GLU A 180 -7.92 4.66 21.58
N PRO A 181 -8.43 3.47 21.95
CA PRO A 181 -9.83 3.10 21.78
C PRO A 181 -10.80 3.94 22.62
N TRP A 182 -10.30 4.62 23.66
CA TRP A 182 -11.07 5.55 24.48
C TRP A 182 -11.35 6.90 23.80
N ASN A 183 -10.61 7.27 22.74
CA ASN A 183 -10.72 8.56 22.07
C ASN A 183 -11.75 8.60 20.94
N ASN A 184 -12.16 7.44 20.39
CA ASN A 184 -13.06 7.37 19.23
C ASN A 184 -14.11 6.26 19.43
N THR A 185 -15.33 6.46 18.92
CA THR A 185 -16.37 5.42 18.86
C THR A 185 -16.14 4.44 17.70
N ASN A 186 -16.77 3.25 17.75
CA ASN A 186 -16.74 2.33 16.61
C ASN A 186 -17.15 3.01 15.29
N GLU A 187 -18.23 3.80 15.30
CA GLU A 187 -18.72 4.51 14.11
C GLU A 187 -17.69 5.49 13.54
N GLN A 188 -16.98 6.22 14.41
CA GLN A 188 -15.93 7.16 13.99
C GLN A 188 -14.73 6.42 13.39
N VAL A 189 -14.30 5.32 14.03
CA VAL A 189 -13.19 4.50 13.52
C VAL A 189 -13.57 3.87 12.19
N GLN A 190 -14.75 3.24 12.11
CA GLN A 190 -15.26 2.66 10.87
C GLN A 190 -15.37 3.71 9.77
N SER A 191 -15.82 4.93 10.09
CA SER A 191 -15.87 6.03 9.13
C SER A 191 -14.49 6.35 8.57
N LYS A 192 -13.45 6.44 9.41
CA LYS A 192 -12.06 6.64 8.98
C LYS A 192 -11.57 5.47 8.12
N LEU A 193 -11.74 4.23 8.58
CA LEU A 193 -11.29 3.03 7.87
C LEU A 193 -11.99 2.82 6.52
N ASN A 194 -13.24 3.26 6.36
CA ASN A 194 -13.96 3.20 5.09
C ASN A 194 -13.33 4.03 3.97
N HIS A 195 -12.47 5.00 4.31
CA HIS A 195 -11.72 5.80 3.34
C HIS A 195 -10.46 5.10 2.83
N ILE A 196 -10.00 4.03 3.49
CA ILE A 196 -8.88 3.23 3.02
C ILE A 196 -9.26 2.56 1.69
N ARG A 197 -8.34 2.61 0.74
CA ARG A 197 -8.47 1.96 -0.58
C ARG A 197 -7.20 1.19 -0.89
N GLY A 198 -7.38 -0.11 -1.14
CA GLY A 198 -6.25 -1.01 -1.38
C GLY A 198 -5.30 -1.09 -0.20
N HIS A 199 -4.01 -1.23 -0.50
CA HIS A 199 -2.97 -1.52 0.49
C HIS A 199 -1.74 -0.61 0.38
N LEU A 200 -1.74 0.35 -0.56
CA LEU A 200 -0.64 1.31 -0.71
C LEU A 200 -0.53 2.19 0.53
N VAL A 201 0.70 2.37 0.99
CA VAL A 201 1.11 3.36 1.99
C VAL A 201 2.44 3.95 1.54
N GLU A 202 2.74 5.16 2.00
CA GLU A 202 4.04 5.78 1.75
C GLU A 202 5.11 5.03 2.54
N PHE A 203 6.25 4.79 1.91
CA PHE A 203 7.39 4.23 2.63
C PHE A 203 8.03 5.34 3.46
N PRO A 204 8.10 5.20 4.80
CA PRO A 204 8.66 6.23 5.66
C PRO A 204 10.18 6.31 5.48
N THR A 205 10.69 7.49 5.16
CA THR A 205 12.12 7.74 4.89
C THR A 205 12.84 8.42 6.04
N GLU A 206 12.09 8.98 6.99
CA GLU A 206 12.59 9.77 8.12
C GLU A 206 12.44 9.02 9.46
N TYR A 207 11.81 7.84 9.46
CA TYR A 207 11.68 6.99 10.63
C TYR A 207 13.05 6.65 11.26
N MET A 208 13.20 6.93 12.55
CA MET A 208 14.42 6.68 13.33
C MET A 208 15.69 7.32 12.74
N LYS A 209 15.58 8.38 11.93
CA LYS A 209 16.74 9.04 11.29
C LYS A 209 17.80 9.60 12.26
N HIS A 210 17.47 9.80 13.53
CA HIS A 210 18.43 10.24 14.56
C HIS A 210 19.02 9.08 15.36
N VAL A 211 18.66 7.84 15.02
CA VAL A 211 19.18 6.62 15.64
C VAL A 211 20.23 6.02 14.73
N ASN A 212 21.37 5.65 15.30
CA ASN A 212 22.31 4.83 14.55
C ASN A 212 21.78 3.39 14.46
N MET A 213 21.25 3.02 13.29
CA MET A 213 20.72 1.68 13.02
C MET A 213 21.80 0.66 12.65
N THR A 214 23.08 1.06 12.58
CA THR A 214 24.15 0.07 12.54
C THR A 214 24.13 -0.70 13.85
N ALA A 215 24.11 -2.02 13.75
CA ALA A 215 24.41 -2.97 14.81
C ALA A 215 25.26 -2.37 15.94
N SER A 216 24.77 -2.43 17.19
CA SER A 216 25.55 -2.01 18.36
C SER A 216 26.87 -2.79 18.42
N VAL A 217 27.88 -2.25 19.09
CA VAL A 217 29.24 -2.80 19.28
C VAL A 217 29.28 -4.31 19.65
N MET A 218 28.18 -4.91 20.15
CA MET A 218 28.10 -6.36 20.40
C MET A 218 27.76 -7.25 19.19
N GLN A 219 27.34 -6.68 18.05
CA GLN A 219 27.07 -7.41 16.80
C GLN A 219 28.27 -7.42 15.83
N GLU A 220 29.43 -6.87 16.22
CA GLU A 220 30.67 -6.85 15.41
C GLU A 220 31.20 -8.25 15.02
N ALA A 221 30.64 -9.33 15.57
CA ALA A 221 30.94 -10.70 15.18
C ALA A 221 30.23 -11.15 13.88
N VAL A 222 29.20 -10.43 13.42
CA VAL A 222 28.45 -10.76 12.20
C VAL A 222 28.97 -9.89 11.05
N PRO A 223 29.54 -10.48 9.99
CA PRO A 223 30.04 -9.70 8.86
C PRO A 223 28.91 -8.89 8.22
N PRO A 224 29.15 -7.62 7.83
CA PRO A 224 28.14 -6.77 7.16
C PRO A 224 27.51 -7.42 5.92
N ILE A 225 28.23 -8.34 5.26
CA ILE A 225 27.72 -9.12 4.12
C ILE A 225 26.51 -9.99 4.47
N VAL A 226 26.23 -10.25 5.75
CA VAL A 226 25.00 -10.93 6.20
C VAL A 226 23.78 -10.02 6.03
N PHE A 227 23.96 -8.70 5.95
CA PHE A 227 22.89 -7.71 5.84
C PHE A 227 22.85 -6.96 4.50
N THR A 228 23.88 -7.09 3.64
CA THR A 228 23.94 -6.57 2.26
C THR A 228 23.72 -7.66 1.22
#